data_AF-A0A2X2L2I8-F1
#
_entry.id   AF-A0A2X2L2I8-F1
#
_cell.length_a   1.000
_cell.length_b   1.000
_cell.length_c   1.000
_cell.angle_alpha   90.00
_cell.angle_beta   90.00
_cell.angle_gamma   90.00
#
_symmetry.space_group_name_H-M   'P 1'
#
loop_
_entity.id
_entity.type
_entity.pdbx_description
1 polymer ?
#
loop_
_entity_poly.entity_id
_entity_poly.type
_entity_poly.pdbx_seq_one_letter_code
_entity_poly.pdbx_strand_id
1 'polypeptide(L)'
;MGNKEVGEIATFSKGKGISKSDIAENGLTECIRYGELYTYYGEVINDIKSKTNVDTSNLVLSEVNDVIIPASEKQQLILQQLHVY
;
A
#
# COMPACT_ATOMS: atom_id res chain seq x y z
N MET A 1 -3.24 -32.34 -5.98
CA MET A 1 -2.73 -31.11 -5.36
C MET A 1 -3.87 -30.54 -4.51
N GLY A 2 -3.71 -30.42 -3.19
CA GLY A 2 -4.76 -29.89 -2.33
C GLY A 2 -4.88 -28.36 -2.47
N ASN A 3 -6.09 -27.83 -2.34
CA ASN A 3 -6.29 -26.38 -2.26
C ASN A 3 -5.72 -25.88 -0.92
N LYS A 4 -4.91 -24.81 -0.97
CA LYS A 4 -4.46 -24.07 0.22
C LYS A 4 -5.20 -22.75 0.29
N GLU A 5 -5.58 -22.33 1.49
CA GLU A 5 -6.10 -20.97 1.68
C GLU A 5 -4.96 -19.96 1.51
N VAL A 6 -5.26 -18.77 1.00
CA VAL A 6 -4.24 -17.72 0.79
C VAL A 6 -3.60 -17.31 2.11
N GLY A 7 -4.35 -17.32 3.21
CA GLY A 7 -3.83 -17.04 4.55
C GLY A 7 -2.81 -18.04 5.07
N GLU A 8 -2.69 -19.22 4.46
CA GLU A 8 -1.65 -20.21 4.81
C GLU A 8 -0.32 -19.93 4.11
N ILE A 9 -0.33 -19.16 3.01
CA ILE A 9 0.84 -18.94 2.15
C ILE A 9 1.23 -17.47 2.02
N ALA A 10 0.47 -16.57 2.64
CA ALA A 10 0.73 -15.14 2.60
C ALA A 10 0.31 -14.46 3.90
N THR A 11 1.06 -13.41 4.26
CA THR A 11 0.72 -12.55 5.40
C THR A 11 0.04 -11.29 4.88
N PHE A 12 -1.15 -11.02 5.39
CA PHE A 12 -1.89 -9.80 5.07
C PHE A 12 -1.57 -8.71 6.09
N SER A 13 -1.22 -7.52 5.59
CA SER A 13 -1.21 -6.30 6.37
C SER A 13 -2.32 -5.36 5.89
N LYS A 14 -2.61 -4.31 6.67
CA LYS A 14 -3.53 -3.25 6.28
C LYS A 14 -2.85 -1.91 6.49
N GLY A 15 -2.63 -1.19 5.38
CA GLY A 15 -2.10 0.17 5.39
C GLY A 15 -2.90 1.16 6.24
N LYS A 16 -2.25 2.26 6.63
CA LYS A 16 -2.94 3.40 7.25
C LYS A 16 -3.47 4.33 6.16
N GLY A 17 -4.70 4.82 6.32
CA GLY A 17 -5.27 5.83 5.43
C GLY A 17 -4.48 7.14 5.47
N ILE A 18 -4.01 7.57 4.31
CA ILE A 18 -3.36 8.87 4.04
C ILE A 18 -4.34 9.67 3.19
N SER A 19 -4.78 10.81 3.73
CA SER A 19 -5.73 11.69 3.07
C SER A 19 -5.03 12.59 2.05
N LYS A 20 -5.79 13.43 1.33
CA LYS A 20 -5.19 14.41 0.40
C LYS A 20 -4.41 15.50 1.13
N SER A 21 -4.85 15.88 2.34
CA SER A 21 -4.19 16.90 3.15
C SER A 21 -2.87 16.43 3.77
N ASP A 22 -2.65 15.11 3.84
CA ASP A 22 -1.42 14.54 4.37
C ASP A 22 -0.28 14.49 3.34
N ILE A 23 -0.56 14.84 2.07
CA ILE A 23 0.42 14.84 0.99
C ILE A 23 1.23 16.13 1.02
N ALA A 24 2.54 15.98 0.96
CA ALA A 24 3.50 17.06 0.94
C ALA A 24 4.43 16.89 -0.26
N GLU A 25 4.56 17.93 -1.09
CA GLU A 25 5.46 17.94 -2.24
C GLU A 25 6.91 17.64 -1.84
N ASN A 26 7.33 18.22 -0.71
CA ASN A 26 8.64 17.98 -0.09
C ASN A 26 8.56 17.00 1.08
N GLY A 27 7.63 16.04 1.03
CA GLY A 27 7.50 15.01 2.05
C GLY A 27 8.76 14.14 2.15
N LEU A 28 9.08 13.68 3.35
CA LEU A 28 10.26 12.83 3.59
C LEU A 28 10.00 11.36 3.26
N THR A 29 8.74 10.91 3.38
CA THR A 29 8.35 9.51 3.22
C THR A 29 7.49 9.35 1.98
N GLU A 30 7.85 8.42 1.11
CA GLU A 30 7.04 8.06 -0.05
C GLU A 30 5.77 7.33 0.37
N CYS A 31 4.67 7.59 -0.34
CA CYS A 31 3.40 6.94 -0.05
C CYS A 31 2.54 6.73 -1.30
N ILE A 32 1.81 5.61 -1.30
CA ILE A 32 0.92 5.20 -2.39
C ILE A 32 -0.50 5.47 -1.95
N ARG A 33 -1.25 6.30 -2.68
CA ARG A 33 -2.67 6.54 -2.33
C ARG A 33 -3.59 5.58 -3.07
N TYR A 34 -4.71 5.25 -2.42
CA TYR A 34 -5.77 4.43 -3.02
C TYR A 34 -6.20 4.93 -4.41
N GLY A 35 -6.43 6.23 -4.57
CA GLY A 35 -6.83 6.79 -5.88
C GLY A 35 -5.74 6.71 -6.95
N GLU A 36 -4.47 6.62 -6.56
CA GLU A 36 -3.34 6.56 -7.50
C GLU A 36 -3.16 5.15 -8.07
N LEU A 37 -3.54 4.12 -7.32
CA LEU A 37 -3.55 2.73 -7.79
C LEU A 37 -4.45 2.54 -9.03
N TYR A 38 -5.50 3.34 -9.18
CA TYR A 38 -6.40 3.28 -10.33
C TYR A 38 -6.07 4.25 -11.46
N THR A 39 -5.24 5.27 -11.21
CA THR A 39 -5.10 6.41 -12.13
C THR A 39 -3.67 6.70 -12.57
N TYR A 40 -2.67 6.21 -11.84
CA TYR A 40 -1.27 6.55 -12.08
C TYR A 40 -0.38 5.32 -12.16
N TYR A 41 -0.57 4.36 -11.25
CA TYR A 41 0.27 3.17 -11.19
C TYR A 41 -0.18 2.11 -12.20
N GLY A 42 0.81 1.41 -12.80
CA GLY A 42 0.58 0.21 -13.60
C GLY A 42 0.59 -1.06 -12.75
N GLU A 43 0.78 -2.22 -13.41
CA GLU A 43 0.90 -3.52 -12.72
C GLU A 43 2.11 -3.61 -11.78
N VAL A 44 3.19 -2.91 -12.12
CA VAL A 44 4.41 -2.78 -11.32
C VAL A 44 4.65 -1.31 -11.02
N ILE A 45 4.85 -0.99 -9.75
CA ILE A 45 5.15 0.36 -9.28
C ILE A 45 6.66 0.52 -9.19
N ASN A 46 7.23 1.26 -10.13
CA ASN A 46 8.67 1.56 -10.15
C ASN A 46 8.99 2.94 -9.56
N ASP A 47 8.04 3.89 -9.66
CA ASP A 47 8.22 5.27 -9.22
C ASP A 47 7.03 5.70 -8.36
N ILE A 48 7.29 6.21 -7.16
CA ILE A 48 6.24 6.68 -6.25
C ILE A 48 5.88 8.14 -6.54
N LYS A 49 4.60 8.41 -6.74
CA LYS A 49 4.08 9.74 -7.09
C LYS A 49 4.07 10.71 -5.91
N SER A 50 3.68 10.21 -4.75
CA SER A 50 3.26 11.02 -3.61
C SER A 50 4.18 10.84 -2.42
N LYS A 51 4.30 11.89 -1.60
CA LYS A 51 5.08 11.88 -0.36
C LYS A 51 4.28 12.47 0.79
N THR A 52 4.65 12.12 2.01
CA THR A 52 4.01 12.55 3.24
C THR A 52 5.04 12.84 4.33
N ASN A 53 4.61 13.59 5.34
CA ASN A 53 5.33 13.81 6.59
C ASN A 53 4.60 13.19 7.79
N VAL A 54 3.60 12.34 7.55
CA VAL A 54 3.01 11.53 8.62
C VAL A 54 4.10 10.66 9.24
N ASP A 55 4.15 10.66 10.57
CA ASP A 55 5.12 9.88 11.33
C ASP A 55 5.05 8.40 10.93
N THR A 56 6.21 7.87 10.51
CA THR A 56 6.40 6.50 10.05
C THR A 56 6.07 5.47 11.11
N SER A 57 6.17 5.81 12.41
CA SER A 57 5.75 4.93 13.51
C SER A 57 4.27 4.54 13.44
N ASN A 58 3.47 5.34 12.74
CA ASN A 58 2.05 5.12 12.53
C ASN A 58 1.72 4.53 11.15
N LEU A 59 2.71 4.26 10.30
CA LEU A 59 2.52 3.76 8.95
C LEU A 59 2.86 2.28 8.87
N VAL A 60 2.22 1.59 7.93
CA VAL A 60 2.67 0.28 7.48
C VAL A 60 3.53 0.54 6.25
N LEU A 61 4.81 0.21 6.34
CA LEU A 61 5.75 0.36 5.25
C LEU A 61 5.74 -0.93 4.41
N SER A 62 5.59 -0.77 3.10
CA SER A 62 5.73 -1.88 2.16
C SER A 62 7.19 -2.16 1.85
N GLU A 63 7.48 -3.39 1.48
CA GLU A 63 8.77 -3.84 0.98
C GLU A 63 8.70 -4.13 -0.52
N VAL A 64 9.88 -4.25 -1.15
CA VAL A 64 9.97 -4.62 -2.56
C VAL A 64 9.35 -6.02 -2.75
N ASN A 65 8.57 -6.20 -3.81
CA ASN A 65 7.78 -7.39 -4.13
C ASN A 65 6.49 -7.58 -3.32
N ASP A 66 6.13 -6.62 -2.47
CA ASP A 66 4.78 -6.59 -1.94
C ASP A 66 3.76 -6.47 -3.07
N VAL A 67 2.80 -7.39 -3.10
CA VAL A 67 1.58 -7.17 -3.87
C VAL A 67 0.76 -6.10 -3.15
N ILE A 68 0.17 -5.17 -3.89
CA ILE A 68 -0.71 -4.14 -3.34
C ILE A 68 -2.10 -4.33 -3.92
N ILE A 69 -3.06 -4.66 -3.05
CA ILE A 69 -4.45 -4.85 -3.45
C ILE A 69 -5.28 -3.68 -2.93
N PRO A 70 -5.86 -2.84 -3.81
CA PRO A 70 -6.79 -1.82 -3.36
C PRO A 70 -8.06 -2.51 -2.85
N ALA A 71 -8.34 -2.37 -1.57
CA ALA A 71 -9.57 -2.89 -0.97
C ALA A 71 -10.44 -1.75 -0.40
N SER A 72 -11.75 -1.89 -0.57
CA SER A 72 -12.74 -0.85 -0.33
C SER A 72 -13.64 -1.23 0.85
N GLU A 73 -13.42 -0.62 2.02
CA GLU A 73 -14.43 -0.65 3.10
C GLU A 73 -14.81 0.74 3.62
N LYS A 74 -13.93 1.76 3.55
CA LYS A 74 -14.21 3.21 3.71
C LYS A 74 -12.88 3.96 3.68
N GLN A 75 -12.56 4.63 2.57
CA GLN A 75 -11.54 5.69 2.40
C GLN A 75 -10.15 5.58 3.08
N GLN A 76 -9.75 4.42 3.60
CA GLN A 76 -8.47 4.20 4.24
C GLN A 76 -7.71 3.15 3.44
N LEU A 77 -6.51 3.53 2.99
CA LEU A 77 -5.59 2.70 2.21
C LEU A 77 -5.60 1.25 2.72
N ILE A 78 -5.65 0.32 1.79
CA ILE A 78 -5.28 -1.05 2.06
C ILE A 78 -4.06 -1.31 1.17
N LEU A 79 -2.89 -1.40 1.78
CA LEU A 79 -1.81 -2.22 1.27
C LEU A 79 -2.12 -3.61 1.81
N GLN A 80 -2.69 -4.52 1.00
CA GLN A 80 -2.66 -5.95 1.35
C GLN A 80 -1.34 -6.48 0.84
N GLN A 81 -0.30 -6.40 1.67
CA GLN A 81 0.93 -7.12 1.42
C GLN A 81 0.61 -8.60 1.18
N LEU A 82 1.20 -9.19 0.15
CA LEU A 82 1.14 -10.62 -0.10
C LEU A 82 2.59 -11.10 -0.30
N HIS A 83 3.23 -11.56 0.77
CA HIS A 83 4.50 -12.25 0.69
C HIS A 83 4.25 -13.71 0.30
N VAL A 84 4.43 -14.05 -0.98
CA VAL A 84 4.37 -15.43 -1.47
C VAL A 84 5.79 -15.99 -1.49
N TYR A 85 6.02 -17.08 -0.75
CA TYR A 85 7.24 -17.90 -0.83
C TYR A 85 7.05 -19.09 -1.78
#